data_AF-A0A7J3MD10-F1
#
_entry.id   AF-A0A7J3MD10-F1
#
_cell.length_a   1.000
_cell.length_b   1.000
_cell.length_c   1.000
_cell.angle_alpha   90.00
_cell.angle_beta   90.00
_cell.angle_gamma   90.00
#
_symmetry.space_group_name_H-M   'P 1'
#
loop_
_entity.id
_entity.type
_entity.pdbx_description
1 polymer ?
#
loop_
_entity_poly.entity_id
_entity_poly.type
_entity_poly.pdbx_seq_one_letter_code
_entity_poly.pdbx_strand_id
1 'polypeptide(L)'
;MFKIAEREDLKMSIVENIDIVKLLEKAVELYNRYRSPEAIASIVGIEGNFIVMKFTGHFCVTCGVIDWVEDYLYILKDMGIEAEVVKIDYLTEDNYVFVKLRINKNKVEVSKELHSFN
;
A
#
# COMPACT_ATOMS: atom_id res chain seq x y z
N MET A 1 -40.29 4.00 -8.03
CA MET A 1 -39.85 2.61 -8.23
C MET A 1 -38.42 2.64 -8.73
N PHE A 2 -37.46 2.87 -7.83
CA PHE A 2 -36.01 2.98 -8.11
C PHE A 2 -35.27 2.70 -6.78
N LYS A 3 -34.03 2.19 -6.84
CA LYS A 3 -33.05 1.98 -5.73
C LYS A 3 -33.04 0.63 -5.00
N ILE A 4 -32.83 -0.48 -5.73
CA ILE A 4 -32.35 -1.73 -5.08
C ILE A 4 -30.94 -2.08 -5.59
N ALA A 5 -30.71 -2.07 -6.90
CA ALA A 5 -29.40 -2.42 -7.51
C ALA A 5 -28.22 -1.55 -7.03
N GLU A 6 -28.38 -0.22 -6.97
CA GLU A 6 -27.29 0.71 -6.59
C GLU A 6 -26.74 0.50 -5.17
N ARG A 7 -27.51 -0.14 -4.27
CA ARG A 7 -27.08 -0.36 -2.88
C ARG A 7 -26.17 -1.57 -2.73
N GLU A 8 -26.24 -2.55 -3.62
CA GLU A 8 -25.40 -3.74 -3.58
C GLU A 8 -24.03 -3.47 -4.19
N ASP A 9 -23.97 -2.75 -5.32
CA ASP A 9 -22.71 -2.31 -5.94
C ASP A 9 -21.92 -1.38 -5.01
N LEU A 10 -22.59 -0.46 -4.32
CA LEU A 10 -21.95 0.45 -3.36
C LEU A 10 -21.39 -0.31 -2.16
N LYS A 11 -22.11 -1.31 -1.64
CA LYS A 11 -21.61 -2.17 -0.56
C LYS A 11 -20.41 -3.00 -0.99
N MET A 12 -20.45 -3.58 -2.19
CA MET A 12 -19.34 -4.35 -2.75
C MET A 12 -18.08 -3.48 -2.87
N SER A 13 -18.24 -2.29 -3.46
CA SER A 13 -17.17 -1.29 -3.60
C SER A 13 -16.55 -0.91 -2.24
N ILE A 14 -17.38 -0.74 -1.21
CA ILE A 14 -16.91 -0.39 0.15
C ILE A 14 -16.15 -1.55 0.79
N VAL A 15 -16.63 -2.79 0.64
CA VAL A 15 -15.97 -3.99 1.18
C VAL A 15 -14.61 -4.21 0.52
N GLU A 16 -14.53 -4.10 -0.82
CA GLU A 16 -13.27 -4.16 -1.55
C GLU A 16 -12.25 -3.12 -1.06
N ASN A 17 -12.71 -1.88 -0.79
CA ASN A 17 -11.86 -0.82 -0.24
C ASN A 17 -11.42 -1.12 1.20
N ILE A 18 -12.24 -1.77 2.03
CA ILE A 18 -11.85 -2.16 3.39
C ILE A 18 -10.80 -3.27 3.36
N ASP A 19 -10.95 -4.24 2.46
CA ASP A 19 -10.03 -5.36 2.38
C ASP A 19 -8.66 -4.92 1.84
N ILE A 20 -8.62 -4.03 0.84
CA ILE A 20 -7.35 -3.51 0.34
C ILE A 20 -6.62 -2.66 1.39
N VAL A 21 -7.32 -1.84 2.17
CA VAL A 21 -6.71 -1.06 3.26
C VAL A 21 -6.04 -1.98 4.27
N LYS A 22 -6.71 -3.07 4.68
CA LYS A 22 -6.13 -4.06 5.60
C LYS A 22 -4.89 -4.76 5.02
N LEU A 23 -4.90 -5.05 3.72
CA LEU A 23 -3.73 -5.63 3.06
C LEU A 23 -2.56 -4.66 3.04
N LEU A 24 -2.82 -3.37 2.75
CA LEU A 24 -1.80 -2.32 2.79
C LEU A 24 -1.21 -2.14 4.20
N GLU A 25 -2.05 -2.16 5.24
CA GLU A 25 -1.58 -2.11 6.63
C GLU A 25 -0.69 -3.32 6.98
N LYS A 26 -1.11 -4.53 6.60
CA LYS A 26 -0.29 -5.74 6.77
C LYS A 26 1.03 -5.66 6.01
N ALA A 27 1.04 -5.09 4.80
CA ALA A 27 2.26 -4.88 4.03
C ALA A 27 3.23 -3.95 4.78
N VAL A 28 2.73 -2.87 5.40
CA VAL A 28 3.54 -1.97 6.22
C VAL A 28 4.10 -2.68 7.45
N GLU A 29 3.28 -3.48 8.15
CA GLU A 29 3.74 -4.28 9.29
C GLU A 29 4.86 -5.25 8.89
N LEU A 30 4.69 -5.94 7.76
CA LEU A 30 5.68 -6.88 7.25
C LEU A 30 6.98 -6.17 6.86
N TYR A 31 6.87 -5.05 6.14
CA TYR A 31 8.01 -4.22 5.77
C TYR A 31 8.79 -3.77 7.01
N ASN A 32 8.11 -3.18 7.99
CA ASN A 32 8.73 -2.65 9.19
C ASN A 32 9.36 -3.74 10.05
N ARG A 33 8.81 -4.97 10.06
CA ARG A 33 9.43 -6.12 10.74
C ARG A 33 10.84 -6.41 10.22
N TYR A 34 11.07 -6.24 8.92
CA TYR A 34 12.36 -6.56 8.30
C TYR A 34 13.29 -5.35 8.14
N ARG A 35 12.74 -4.14 7.98
CA ARG A 35 13.51 -2.95 7.61
C ARG A 35 13.71 -1.95 8.76
N SER A 36 12.92 -2.04 9.84
CA SER A 36 13.14 -1.23 11.04
C SER A 36 14.42 -1.66 11.78
N PRO A 37 15.20 -0.74 12.37
CA PRO A 37 14.97 0.71 12.45
C PRO A 37 15.54 1.53 11.28
N GLU A 38 16.21 0.87 10.33
CA GLU A 38 16.92 1.56 9.24
C GLU A 38 15.96 2.32 8.33
N ALA A 39 14.86 1.69 7.94
CA ALA A 39 13.76 2.30 7.20
C ALA A 39 12.41 1.84 7.76
N ILE A 40 11.59 2.82 8.13
CA ILE A 40 10.26 2.65 8.70
C ILE A 40 9.27 3.28 7.75
N ALA A 41 8.28 2.50 7.31
CA ALA A 41 7.19 2.91 6.47
C ALA A 41 5.92 3.17 7.29
N SER A 42 5.12 4.15 6.87
CA SER A 42 3.79 4.42 7.41
C SER A 42 2.87 4.96 6.32
N ILE A 43 1.59 4.60 6.35
CA ILE A 43 0.59 5.17 5.44
C ILE A 43 0.07 6.47 6.09
N VAL A 44 0.17 7.58 5.35
CA VAL A 44 -0.33 8.89 5.80
C VAL A 44 -1.61 9.31 5.09
N GLY A 45 -1.98 8.64 4.00
CA GLY A 45 -3.24 8.89 3.29
C GLY A 45 -3.53 7.85 2.22
N ILE A 46 -4.84 7.64 1.98
CA ILE A 46 -5.36 6.79 0.90
C ILE A 46 -6.46 7.59 0.20
N GLU A 47 -6.30 7.80 -1.11
CA GLU A 47 -7.23 8.57 -1.93
C GLU A 47 -7.50 7.83 -3.24
N GLY A 48 -8.67 7.19 -3.33
CA GLY A 48 -9.08 6.46 -4.53
C GLY A 48 -8.20 5.24 -4.79
N ASN A 49 -7.30 5.34 -5.77
CA ASN A 49 -6.28 4.31 -6.07
C ASN A 49 -4.86 4.79 -5.76
N PHE A 50 -4.71 5.92 -5.06
CA PHE A 50 -3.42 6.41 -4.62
C PHE A 50 -3.24 6.17 -3.13
N ILE A 51 -2.01 5.84 -2.76
CA ILE A 51 -1.57 5.80 -1.38
C ILE A 51 -0.39 6.74 -1.22
N VAL A 52 -0.36 7.45 -0.10
CA VAL A 52 0.75 8.30 0.28
C VAL A 52 1.40 7.66 1.49
N MET A 53 2.67 7.34 1.33
CA MET A 53 3.48 6.75 2.37
C MET A 53 4.53 7.73 2.86
N LYS A 54 4.86 7.65 4.14
CA LYS A 54 6.00 8.32 4.74
C LYS A 54 7.04 7.27 5.10
N PHE A 55 8.25 7.43 4.58
CA PHE A 55 9.41 6.66 4.98
C PHE A 55 10.31 7.51 5.86
N THR A 56 10.74 6.97 6.99
CA THR A 56 11.63 7.60 7.98
C THR A 56 12.69 6.62 8.43
N GLY A 57 13.83 7.07 8.93
CA GLY A 57 14.82 6.17 9.52
C GLY A 57 16.22 6.74 9.48
N HIS A 58 17.22 5.86 9.60
CA HIS A 58 18.63 6.23 9.55
C HIS A 58 19.21 6.23 8.12
N PHE A 59 18.39 5.93 7.12
CA PHE A 59 18.81 5.91 5.73
C PHE A 59 19.19 7.30 5.19
N CYS A 60 20.10 7.29 4.23
CA CYS A 60 20.50 8.46 3.46
C CYS A 60 19.35 8.92 2.55
N VAL A 61 18.75 10.08 2.82
CA VAL A 61 17.64 10.60 1.99
C VAL A 61 18.07 10.88 0.54
N THR A 62 19.34 11.16 0.31
CA THR A 62 19.89 11.44 -1.03
C THR A 62 20.41 10.18 -1.74
N CYS A 63 20.48 9.04 -1.07
CA CYS A 63 21.06 7.81 -1.62
C CYS A 63 20.38 6.54 -1.07
N GLY A 64 19.80 5.72 -1.95
CA GLY A 64 19.17 4.45 -1.57
C GLY A 64 17.69 4.52 -1.17
N VAL A 65 17.04 5.70 -1.25
CA VAL A 65 15.58 5.81 -1.02
C VAL A 65 14.77 4.91 -1.95
N ILE A 66 15.19 4.81 -3.21
CA ILE A 66 14.49 3.97 -4.20
C ILE A 66 14.51 2.51 -3.77
N ASP A 67 15.62 1.99 -3.24
CA ASP A 67 15.73 0.60 -2.80
C ASP A 67 14.70 0.27 -1.70
N TRP A 68 14.54 1.19 -0.74
CA TRP A 68 13.52 1.07 0.32
C TRP A 68 12.09 1.11 -0.21
N VAL A 69 11.84 1.91 -1.24
CA VAL A 69 10.52 1.98 -1.89
C VAL A 69 10.26 0.71 -2.69
N GLU A 70 11.24 0.21 -3.44
CA GLU A 70 11.12 -1.01 -4.21
C GLU A 70 10.87 -2.22 -3.31
N ASP A 71 11.55 -2.32 -2.16
CA ASP A 71 11.31 -3.36 -1.16
C ASP A 71 9.84 -3.42 -0.72
N TYR A 72 9.21 -2.26 -0.52
CA TYR A 72 7.78 -2.21 -0.19
C TYR A 72 6.90 -2.63 -1.38
N LEU A 73 7.25 -2.23 -2.61
CA LEU A 73 6.52 -2.66 -3.81
C LEU A 73 6.62 -4.18 -4.03
N TYR A 74 7.76 -4.79 -3.73
CA TYR A 74 7.91 -6.26 -3.77
C TYR A 74 6.98 -6.95 -2.79
N ILE A 75 6.86 -6.44 -1.56
CA ILE A 75 5.91 -6.98 -0.58
C ILE A 75 4.47 -6.87 -1.08
N LEU A 76 4.09 -5.70 -1.63
CA LEU A 76 2.75 -5.53 -2.21
C LEU A 76 2.50 -6.53 -3.33
N LYS A 77 3.48 -6.74 -4.22
CA LYS A 77 3.38 -7.67 -5.33
C LYS A 77 3.21 -9.12 -4.85
N ASP A 78 3.96 -9.55 -3.83
CA ASP A 78 3.80 -10.88 -3.22
C ASP A 78 2.42 -11.06 -2.56
N MET A 79 1.80 -9.97 -2.12
CA MET A 79 0.43 -9.93 -1.62
C MET A 79 -0.63 -9.78 -2.72
N GLY A 80 -0.24 -9.86 -3.99
CA GLY A 80 -1.14 -9.76 -5.14
C GLY A 80 -1.59 -8.34 -5.46
N ILE A 81 -0.89 -7.30 -4.97
CA ILE A 81 -1.18 -5.90 -5.23
C ILE A 81 -0.09 -5.31 -6.13
N GLU A 82 -0.42 -5.01 -7.38
CA GLU A 82 0.47 -4.22 -8.21
C GLU A 82 0.33 -2.72 -7.91
N ALA A 83 1.45 -2.08 -7.62
CA ALA A 83 1.55 -0.64 -7.47
C ALA A 83 2.79 -0.09 -8.18
N GLU A 84 2.74 1.19 -8.53
CA GLU A 84 3.88 1.90 -9.14
C GLU A 84 4.13 3.24 -8.43
N VAL A 85 5.39 3.68 -8.46
CA VAL A 85 5.77 4.98 -7.93
C VAL A 85 5.32 6.08 -8.87
N VAL A 86 4.50 6.99 -8.37
CA VAL A 86 4.05 8.19 -9.11
C VAL A 86 4.98 9.36 -8.82
N LYS A 87 5.37 9.52 -7.56
CA LYS A 87 6.18 10.65 -7.11
C LYS A 87 6.91 10.30 -5.82
N ILE A 88 8.13 10.81 -5.69
CA ILE A 88 8.88 10.82 -4.44
C ILE A 88 9.19 12.29 -4.10
N ASP A 89 8.79 12.71 -2.92
CA ASP A 89 9.05 14.04 -2.36
C ASP A 89 10.11 13.91 -1.26
N TYR A 90 11.31 14.41 -1.54
CA TYR A 90 12.46 14.35 -0.64
C TYR A 90 12.46 15.55 0.31
N LEU A 91 12.37 15.28 1.61
CA LEU A 91 12.44 16.32 2.65
C LEU A 91 13.74 16.13 3.44
N THR A 92 14.81 16.65 2.84
CA THR A 92 16.19 16.50 3.34
C THR A 92 16.44 17.15 4.70
N GLU A 93 15.65 18.14 5.08
CA GLU A 93 15.80 18.84 6.37
C GLU A 93 15.36 17.98 7.56
N ASP A 94 14.41 17.06 7.35
CA ASP A 94 13.79 16.28 8.42
C ASP A 94 14.06 14.76 8.34
N ASN A 95 14.94 14.32 7.44
CA ASN A 95 15.28 12.91 7.22
C ASN A 95 14.06 11.99 6.96
N TYR A 96 13.08 12.48 6.19
CA TYR A 96 11.98 11.64 5.73
C TYR A 96 11.62 11.92 4.27
N VAL A 97 10.92 10.96 3.66
CA VAL A 97 10.42 11.08 2.29
C VAL A 97 8.96 10.72 2.23
N PHE A 98 8.22 11.43 1.39
CA PHE A 98 6.87 11.02 1.02
C PHE A 98 6.88 10.35 -0.34
N VAL A 99 6.17 9.23 -0.43
CA VAL A 99 6.10 8.44 -1.64
C VAL A 99 4.65 8.27 -2.00
N LYS A 100 4.28 8.77 -3.18
CA LYS A 100 2.95 8.57 -3.74
C LYS A 100 2.98 7.37 -4.67
N LEU A 101 2.20 6.35 -4.33
CA LEU A 101 2.04 5.14 -5.14
C LEU A 101 0.66 5.12 -5.78
N ARG A 102 0.56 4.56 -6.99
CA ARG A 102 -0.70 4.25 -7.66
C ARG A 102 -0.91 2.74 -7.64
N ILE A 103 -2.05 2.32 -7.13
CA ILE A 103 -2.49 0.92 -7.12
C ILE A 103 -3.22 0.61 -8.43
N ASN A 104 -2.82 -0.49 -9.07
CA ASN A 104 -3.41 -0.99 -10.30
C ASN A 104 -4.56 -1.95 -9.99
N LYS A 105 -5.78 -1.39 -9.92
CA LYS A 105 -7.00 -2.15 -9.58
C LYS A 105 -7.30 -3.35 -10.48
N ASN A 106 -6.78 -3.37 -11.72
CA ASN A 106 -7.01 -4.45 -12.68
C ASN A 106 -6.19 -5.72 -12.41
N LYS A 107 -5.32 -5.72 -11.41
CA LYS A 107 -4.43 -6.84 -11.06
C LYS A 107 -4.31 -7.03 -9.55
N VAL A 108 -5.41 -6.80 -8.83
CA VAL A 108 -5.51 -7.21 -7.42
C VAL A 108 -6.05 -8.63 -7.40
N GLU A 109 -5.16 -9.62 -7.40
CA GLU A 109 -5.52 -11.02 -7.27
C GLU A 109 -5.67 -11.35 -5.79
N VAL A 110 -6.86 -11.14 -5.23
CA VAL A 110 -7.17 -11.66 -3.90
C VAL A 110 -7.22 -13.17 -4.01
N SER A 111 -6.19 -13.87 -3.52
CA SER A 111 -6.19 -15.32 -3.40
C SER A 111 -7.36 -15.77 -2.53
N LYS A 112 -8.49 -16.11 -3.17
CA LYS A 112 -9.60 -16.83 -2.56
C LYS A 112 -9.19 -18.29 -2.37
N GLU A 113 -8.35 -18.59 -1.39
CA GLU A 113 -8.19 -19.96 -0.91
C GLU A 113 -8.18 -19.99 0.61
N LEU A 114 -9.39 -20.02 1.17
CA LEU A 114 -9.71 -20.66 2.46
C LEU A 114 -11.23 -20.89 2.50
N HIS A 115 -11.71 -21.72 1.59
CA HIS A 115 -12.89 -22.55 1.81
C HIS A 115 -12.53 -23.95 1.35
N SER A 116 -12.87 -24.94 2.19
CA SER A 116 -12.64 -26.38 2.03
C SER A 116 -11.34 -26.93 2.61
N PHE A 117 -11.26 -26.95 3.94
CA PHE A 117 -10.93 -28.23 4.59
C PHE A 117 -12.25 -28.80 5.12
N ASN A 118 -12.68 -29.85 4.42
CA ASN A 118 -13.66 -30.83 4.88
C ASN A 118 -13.02 -31.68 6.00
#